data_AF-A0A529Z276-F1
#
_entry.id   AF-A0A529Z276-F1
#
_cell.length_a   1.000
_cell.length_b   1.000
_cell.length_c   1.000
_cell.angle_alpha   90.00
_cell.angle_beta   90.00
_cell.angle_gamma   90.00
#
_symmetry.space_group_name_H-M   'P 1'
#
loop_
_entity.id
_entity.type
_entity.pdbx_description
1 polymer ?
#
loop_
_entity_poly.entity_id
_entity_poly.type
_entity_poly.pdbx_seq_one_letter_code
_entity_poly.pdbx_strand_id
1 'polypeptide(L)'
;MDDKKAAILSEIPRLRRYARSLLRDRDSADDLVQDCLERALVRLNNWQTGESPRRWLFTIMHHLFIDQMRKVNRRGEATMLPL
;
A
#
# COMPACT_ATOMS: atom_id res chain seq x y z
N MET A 1 6.09 -19.66 -9.88
CA MET A 1 5.06 -18.70 -9.41
C MET A 1 5.01 -18.62 -7.89
N ASP A 2 5.30 -19.71 -7.18
CA ASP A 2 5.21 -19.75 -5.71
C ASP A 2 6.34 -18.98 -5.00
N ASP A 3 7.55 -18.95 -5.55
CA ASP A 3 8.68 -18.22 -4.95
C ASP A 3 8.40 -16.71 -4.81
N LYS A 4 7.71 -16.13 -5.81
CA LYS A 4 7.35 -14.72 -5.76
C LYS A 4 6.33 -14.44 -4.67
N LYS A 5 5.33 -15.31 -4.52
CA LYS A 5 4.32 -15.18 -3.46
C LYS A 5 4.96 -15.37 -2.09
N ALA A 6 5.84 -16.36 -1.93
CA ALA A 6 6.58 -16.59 -0.68
C ALA A 6 7.42 -15.37 -0.29
N ALA A 7 8.11 -14.75 -1.25
CA ALA A 7 8.86 -13.52 -1.02
C ALA A 7 7.95 -12.37 -0.55
N ILE A 8 6.76 -12.21 -1.14
CA ILE A 8 5.77 -11.21 -0.68
C ILE A 8 5.29 -11.52 0.75
N LEU A 9 4.93 -12.77 1.02
CA LEU A 9 4.45 -13.21 2.34
C LEU A 9 5.47 -12.90 3.45
N SER A 10 6.76 -13.08 3.16
CA SER A 10 7.85 -12.80 4.10
C SER A 10 7.95 -11.31 4.49
N GLU A 11 7.44 -10.41 3.66
CA GLU A 11 7.49 -8.96 3.87
C GLU A 11 6.25 -8.40 4.59
N ILE A 12 5.18 -9.19 4.76
CA ILE A 12 3.92 -8.75 5.40
C ILE A 12 4.14 -8.11 6.78
N PRO A 13 4.95 -8.67 7.70
CA PRO A 13 5.18 -8.05 9.01
C PRO A 13 5.83 -6.66 8.91
N ARG A 14 6.70 -6.45 7.91
CA ARG A 14 7.36 -5.15 7.67
C ARG A 14 6.39 -4.14 7.06
N LEU A 15 5.54 -4.58 6.12
CA LEU A 15 4.47 -3.76 5.54
C LEU A 15 3.49 -3.28 6.61
N ARG A 16 3.04 -4.15 7.52
CA ARG A 16 2.16 -3.75 8.63
C ARG A 16 2.79 -2.70 9.55
N ARG A 17 4.08 -2.87 9.89
CA ARG A 17 4.81 -1.87 10.70
C ARG A 17 4.90 -0.53 9.97
N TYR A 18 5.15 -0.55 8.66
CA TYR A 18 5.24 0.67 7.88
C TYR A 18 3.87 1.36 7.75
N ALA A 19 2.82 0.62 7.43
CA ALA A 19 1.46 1.16 7.36
C ALA A 19 1.02 1.83 8.67
N ARG A 20 1.31 1.20 9.82
CA ARG A 20 1.07 1.80 11.16
C ARG A 20 1.90 3.05 11.47
N SER A 21 3.03 3.25 10.78
CA SER A 21 3.81 4.48 10.91
C SER A 21 3.28 5.60 10.02
N LEU A 22 2.62 5.26 8.91
CA LEU A 22 1.98 6.21 8.00
C LEU A 22 0.60 6.63 8.51
N LEU A 23 -0.15 5.68 9.05
CA LEU A 23 -1.52 5.83 9.50
C LEU A 23 -1.58 5.62 11.01
N ARG A 24 -2.16 6.59 11.71
CA ARG A 24 -2.32 6.54 13.17
C ARG A 24 -3.47 5.63 13.62
N ASP A 25 -4.31 5.22 12.67
CA ASP A 25 -5.43 4.32 12.90
C ASP A 25 -5.07 2.88 12.47
N ARG A 26 -5.44 1.91 13.30
CA ARG A 26 -5.10 0.50 13.10
C ARG A 26 -5.85 -0.09 11.90
N ASP A 27 -7.14 0.19 11.80
CA ASP A 27 -8.00 -0.42 10.78
C ASP A 27 -7.61 0.12 9.41
N SER A 28 -7.42 1.45 9.29
CA SER A 28 -6.88 2.08 8.08
C SER A 28 -5.50 1.53 7.68
N ALA A 29 -4.65 1.21 8.66
CA ALA A 29 -3.34 0.61 8.39
C ALA A 29 -3.44 -0.82 7.87
N ASP A 30 -4.34 -1.64 8.41
CA ASP A 30 -4.58 -3.00 7.93
C ASP A 30 -5.24 -2.97 6.53
N ASP A 31 -6.14 -2.03 6.25
CA ASP A 31 -6.72 -1.79 4.91
C ASP A 31 -5.65 -1.42 3.87
N LEU A 32 -4.75 -0.49 4.21
CA LEU A 32 -3.64 -0.12 3.32
C LEU A 32 -2.72 -1.31 3.01
N VAL A 33 -2.52 -2.21 3.97
CA VAL A 33 -1.75 -3.45 3.75
C VAL A 33 -2.49 -4.37 2.79
N GLN A 34 -3.81 -4.54 2.97
CA GLN A 34 -4.63 -5.35 2.07
C GLN A 34 -4.58 -4.82 0.64
N ASP A 35 -4.87 -3.53 0.43
CA ASP A 35 -4.81 -2.88 -0.89
C ASP A 35 -3.44 -3.05 -1.57
N CYS A 36 -2.37 -2.94 -0.77
CA CYS A 36 -1.00 -3.14 -1.25
C CYS A 36 -0.79 -4.58 -1.76
N LEU A 37 -1.24 -5.57 -1.00
CA LEU A 37 -1.08 -6.98 -1.36
C LEU A 37 -1.93 -7.35 -2.57
N GLU A 38 -3.18 -6.87 -2.65
CA GLU A 38 -4.04 -7.06 -3.82
C GLU A 38 -3.39 -6.48 -5.08
N ARG A 39 -2.91 -5.23 -4.99
CA ARG A 39 -2.21 -4.56 -6.10
C ARG A 39 -0.94 -5.31 -6.52
N ALA A 40 -0.17 -5.82 -5.55
CA ALA A 40 1.03 -6.59 -5.81
C ALA A 40 0.71 -7.92 -6.51
N LEU A 41 -0.32 -8.64 -6.07
CA LEU A 41 -0.74 -9.90 -6.70
C LEU A 41 -1.22 -9.69 -8.14
N VAL A 42 -1.98 -8.62 -8.42
CA VAL A 42 -2.38 -8.26 -9.79
C VAL A 42 -1.17 -7.94 -10.67
N ARG A 43 -0.12 -7.33 -10.11
CA ARG A 43 1.11 -6.92 -10.82
C ARG A 43 2.25 -7.92 -10.70
N LEU A 44 1.99 -9.14 -10.22
CA LEU A 44 3.03 -10.12 -9.90
C LEU A 44 3.92 -10.48 -11.11
N ASN A 45 3.35 -10.44 -12.31
CA ASN A 45 4.07 -10.68 -13.56
C ASN A 45 5.05 -9.55 -13.92
N ASN A 46 4.82 -8.33 -13.43
CA ASN A 46 5.67 -7.17 -13.70
C ASN A 46 6.88 -7.10 -12.76
N TRP A 47 6.85 -7.81 -11.63
CA TRP A 47 7.99 -7.87 -10.72
C TRP A 47 9.10 -8.72 -11.34
N GLN A 48 10.28 -8.13 -11.51
CA GLN A 48 11.43 -8.76 -12.15
C GLN A 48 12.18 -9.64 -11.14
N THR A 49 12.52 -10.87 -11.55
CA THR A 49 13.31 -11.80 -10.73
C THR A 49 14.68 -11.18 -10.42
N GLY A 50 15.00 -10.98 -9.14
CA GLY A 50 16.22 -10.30 -8.67
C GLY A 50 15.99 -8.91 -8.09
N GLU A 51 14.83 -8.29 -8.33
CA GLU A 51 14.45 -7.06 -7.64
C GLU A 51 14.03 -7.35 -6.19
N SER A 52 14.41 -6.48 -5.25
CA SER A 52 14.04 -6.63 -3.84
C SER A 52 12.51 -6.58 -3.66
N PRO A 53 11.88 -7.64 -3.13
CA PRO A 53 10.43 -7.65 -2.90
C PRO A 53 10.01 -6.52 -1.95
N ARG A 54 10.86 -6.23 -0.96
CA ARG A 54 10.66 -5.14 -0.02
C ARG A 54 10.57 -3.79 -0.72
N ARG A 55 11.54 -3.46 -1.57
CA ARG A 55 11.56 -2.15 -2.27
C ARG A 55 10.32 -2.00 -3.13
N TRP A 56 10.00 -3.02 -3.91
CA TRP A 56 8.84 -3.03 -4.80
C TRP A 56 7.51 -2.86 -4.04
N LEU A 57 7.30 -3.63 -2.98
CA LEU A 57 6.08 -3.54 -2.15
C LEU A 57 5.95 -2.18 -1.46
N PHE A 58 7.05 -1.62 -0.93
CA PHE A 58 7.03 -0.32 -0.26
C PHE A 58 6.70 0.81 -1.25
N THR A 59 7.16 0.73 -2.49
CA THR A 59 6.76 1.67 -3.55
C THR A 59 5.26 1.60 -3.83
N ILE A 60 4.69 0.40 -3.93
CA ILE A 60 3.24 0.22 -4.12
C ILE A 60 2.45 0.84 -2.97
N MET A 61 2.82 0.51 -1.72
CA MET A 61 2.16 1.03 -0.52
C MET A 61 2.25 2.56 -0.41
N HIS A 62 3.42 3.14 -0.70
CA HIS A 62 3.59 4.58 -0.63
C HIS A 62 2.73 5.32 -1.65
N HIS A 63 2.64 4.81 -2.88
CA HIS A 63 1.73 5.38 -3.89
C HIS A 63 0.26 5.31 -3.45
N LEU A 64 -0.18 4.16 -2.91
CA LEU A 64 -1.54 4.02 -2.36
C LEU A 64 -1.82 5.06 -1.27
N PHE A 65 -0.90 5.21 -0.32
CA PHE A 65 -1.03 6.18 0.76
C PHE A 65 -1.14 7.62 0.24
N ILE A 66 -0.27 8.04 -0.68
CA ILE A 66 -0.31 9.39 -1.27
C ILE A 66 -1.63 9.62 -2.01
N ASP A 67 -2.12 8.63 -2.77
CA ASP A 67 -3.40 8.74 -3.48
C ASP A 67 -4.59 8.86 -2.52
N GLN A 68 -4.59 8.11 -1.41
CA GLN A 68 -5.59 8.22 -0.35
C GLN A 68 -5.57 9.62 0.30
N MET A 69 -4.39 10.13 0.68
CA MET A 69 -4.25 11.46 1.28
C MET A 69 -4.72 12.58 0.35
N ARG A 70 -4.39 12.49 -0.95
CA ARG A 70 -4.88 13.44 -1.97
C ARG A 70 -6.41 13.41 -2.09
N LYS A 71 -7.03 12.24 -1.96
CA LYS A 71 -8.50 12.09 -2.00
C LYS A 71 -9.17 12.70 -0.77
N VAL A 72 -8.57 12.54 0.41
CA VAL A 72 -9.07 13.15 1.66
C VAL A 72 -9.02 14.68 1.56
N ASN A 73 -7.91 15.26 1.09
CA ASN A 73 -7.79 16.72 0.94
C ASN A 73 -8.86 17.31 0.02
N ARG A 74 -9.09 16.69 -1.15
CA ARG A 74 -10.14 17.14 -2.10
C ARG A 74 -11.55 17.05 -1.54
N ARG A 75 -11.84 16.06 -0.69
CA ARG A 75 -13.16 15.93 -0.02
C ARG A 75 -13.36 17.01 1.04
N GLY A 76 -12.29 17.39 1.74
CA GLY A 76 -12.31 18.52 2.68
C GLY A 76 -12.62 19.85 1.98
N GLU A 77 -12.02 20.08 0.81
CA GLU A 77 -12.29 21.27 -0.02
C GLU A 77 -13.72 21.28 -0.59
N ALA A 78 -14.22 20.14 -1.09
CA ALA A 78 -15.55 20.03 -1.67
C ALA A 78 -16.70 20.21 -0.65
N THR A 79 -16.43 19.99 0.64
CA THR A 79 -17.41 20.18 1.72
C THR A 79 -17.44 21.64 2.22
N MET A 80 -16.43 22.45 1.90
CA MET A 80 -16.33 23.88 2.30
C MET A 80 -16.85 24.88 1.27
N LEU A 81 -17.36 24.43 0.11
CA LEU A 81 -18.04 25.33 -0.83
C LEU A 81 -19.50 25.55 -0.37
N PRO A 82 -19.91 26.78 -0.02
CA PRO A 82 -21.29 27.07 0.30
C PRO A 82 -22.12 27.10 -0.98
N LEU A 83 -23.34 26.56 -0.93
CA LEU A 83 -24.43 26.97 -1.81
C LEU A 83 -25.04 28.27 -1.27
#